data_AF-A0A960LBV3-F1
#
_entry.id   AF-A0A960LBV3-F1
#
_cell.length_a   1.000
_cell.length_b   1.000
_cell.length_c   1.000
_cell.angle_alpha   90.00
_cell.angle_beta   90.00
_cell.angle_gamma   90.00
#
_symmetry.space_group_name_H-M   'P 1'
#
loop_
_entity.id
_entity.type
_entity.pdbx_description
1 polymer ?
#
loop_
_entity_poly.entity_id
_entity_poly.type
_entity_poly.pdbx_seq_one_letter_code
_entity_poly.pdbx_strand_id
1 'polypeptide(L)'
;MRIAIDLDGTTARKLEELCSEQDLSLAEAIEFALRRGLGIEPSSPEAPGPFSTRSVSLGRCLLDDVANVEEALDLGEGEGRR
;
A
#
# COMPACT_ATOMS: atom_id res chain seq x y z
N MET A 1 -5.45 11.55 -14.03
CA MET A 1 -5.53 12.56 -15.11
C MET A 1 -6.59 12.10 -16.11
N ARG A 2 -7.37 12.99 -16.72
CA ARG A 2 -8.34 12.62 -17.75
C ARG A 2 -7.80 13.05 -19.11
N ILE A 3 -7.66 12.09 -20.02
CA ILE A 3 -7.18 12.31 -21.39
C ILE A 3 -8.25 11.72 -22.32
N ALA A 4 -8.54 12.41 -23.42
CA ALA A 4 -9.31 11.87 -24.53
C ALA A 4 -8.32 11.40 -25.61
N ILE A 5 -8.56 10.22 -26.18
CA ILE A 5 -7.67 9.58 -27.15
C ILE A 5 -8.54 9.11 -28.31
N ASP A 6 -8.18 9.49 -29.53
CA ASP A 6 -8.81 8.96 -30.74
C ASP A 6 -8.07 7.69 -31.18
N LEU A 7 -8.84 6.64 -31.51
CA LEU A 7 -8.34 5.34 -31.93
C LEU A 7 -8.90 4.99 -33.30
N ASP A 8 -8.08 4.38 -34.16
CA ASP A 8 -8.57 3.80 -35.40
C ASP A 8 -9.36 2.50 -35.12
N GLY A 9 -10.20 2.09 -36.08
CA GLY A 9 -11.06 0.92 -35.92
C GLY A 9 -10.32 -0.39 -35.69
N THR A 10 -9.09 -0.54 -36.19
CA THR A 10 -8.31 -1.77 -35.98
C THR A 10 -7.72 -1.83 -34.56
N THR A 11 -7.27 -0.68 -34.04
CA THR A 11 -6.79 -0.56 -32.67
C THR A 11 -7.92 -0.71 -31.66
N ALA A 12 -9.10 -0.12 -31.93
CA ALA A 12 -10.28 -0.30 -31.11
C ALA A 12 -10.68 -1.78 -31.00
N ARG A 13 -10.69 -2.51 -32.13
CA ARG A 13 -11.01 -3.94 -32.14
C ARG A 13 -10.03 -4.78 -31.32
N LYS A 14 -8.72 -4.48 -31.40
CA LYS A 14 -7.71 -5.16 -30.59
C LYS A 14 -7.87 -4.88 -29.09
N LEU A 15 -8.30 -3.68 -28.72
CA LEU A 15 -8.60 -3.35 -27.34
C LEU A 15 -9.83 -4.09 -26.82
N GLU A 16 -10.88 -4.24 -27.63
CA GLU A 16 -12.05 -5.06 -27.28
C GLU A 16 -11.71 -6.54 -27.11
N GLU A 17 -10.87 -7.08 -28.01
CA GLU A 17 -10.32 -8.45 -27.89
C GLU A 17 -9.56 -8.59 -26.56
N LEU A 18 -8.66 -7.65 -26.25
CA LEU A 18 -7.89 -7.66 -25.00
C LEU A 18 -8.78 -7.57 -23.74
N CYS A 19 -9.82 -6.73 -23.76
CA CYS A 19 -10.78 -6.64 -22.66
C CYS A 19 -11.48 -7.98 -22.44
N SER A 20 -11.90 -8.64 -23.52
CA SER A 20 -12.64 -9.90 -23.47
C SER A 20 -11.76 -11.08 -23.04
N GLU A 21 -10.51 -11.12 -23.50
CA GLU A 21 -9.57 -12.20 -23.18
C GLU A 21 -9.07 -12.17 -21.73
N GLN A 22 -8.94 -10.98 -21.15
CA GLN A 22 -8.37 -10.79 -19.81
C GLN A 22 -9.40 -10.34 -18.75
N ASP A 23 -10.68 -10.26 -19.11
CA ASP A 23 -11.77 -9.76 -18.25
C ASP A 23 -11.42 -8.38 -17.64
N LEU A 24 -10.89 -7.49 -18.49
CA LEU A 24 -10.46 -6.14 -18.11
C LEU A 24 -11.48 -5.11 -18.57
N SER A 25 -11.60 -4.02 -17.81
CA SER A 25 -12.26 -2.82 -18.32
C SER A 25 -11.44 -2.17 -19.44
N LEU A 26 -12.09 -1.39 -20.31
CA LEU A 26 -11.42 -0.64 -21.37
C LEU A 26 -10.31 0.27 -20.82
N ALA A 27 -10.53 0.88 -19.66
CA ALA A 27 -9.54 1.74 -19.01
C ALA A 27 -8.28 0.94 -18.61
N GLU A 28 -8.46 -0.23 -18.00
CA GLU A 28 -7.35 -1.11 -17.60
C GLU A 28 -6.60 -1.65 -18.81
N ALA A 29 -7.31 -2.03 -19.87
CA ALA A 29 -6.72 -2.50 -21.13
C ALA A 29 -5.86 -1.39 -21.80
N ILE A 30 -6.35 -0.15 -21.82
CA ILE A 30 -5.61 1.02 -22.32
C ILE A 30 -4.37 1.27 -21.46
N GLU A 31 -4.52 1.29 -20.14
CA GLU A 31 -3.40 1.54 -19.24
C GLU A 31 -2.32 0.45 -19.34
N PHE A 32 -2.73 -0.82 -19.42
CA PHE A 32 -1.84 -1.95 -19.65
C PHE A 32 -1.06 -1.81 -20.95
N ALA A 33 -1.75 -1.52 -22.07
CA ALA A 33 -1.12 -1.36 -23.37
C ALA A 33 -0.14 -0.18 -23.40
N LEU A 34 -0.51 0.95 -22.78
CA LEU A 34 0.35 2.14 -22.68
C LEU A 34 1.58 1.87 -21.82
N ARG A 35 1.41 1.26 -20.64
CA ARG A 35 2.52 0.90 -19.75
C ARG A 35 3.50 -0.02 -20.48
N ARG A 36 2.98 -1.06 -21.14
CA ARG A 36 3.80 -1.98 -21.94
C ARG A 36 4.53 -1.27 -23.09
N GLY A 37 3.85 -0.38 -23.82
CA GLY A 37 4.45 0.37 -24.93
C GLY A 37 5.50 1.39 -24.50
N LEU A 38 5.36 1.96 -23.30
CA LEU A 38 6.33 2.88 -22.70
C LEU A 38 7.49 2.15 -21.99
N GLY A 39 7.52 0.81 -22.01
CA GLY A 39 8.51 0.03 -21.26
C GLY A 39 8.38 0.19 -19.75
N ILE A 40 7.21 0.63 -19.28
CA ILE A 40 6.87 0.66 -17.87
C ILE A 40 6.43 -0.77 -17.54
N GLU A 41 7.39 -1.58 -17.09
CA GLU A 41 7.08 -2.87 -16.49
C GLU A 41 5.94 -2.67 -15.49
N PRO A 42 4.91 -3.53 -15.48
CA PRO A 42 3.95 -3.51 -14.39
C PRO A 42 4.79 -3.73 -13.15
N SER A 43 4.95 -2.67 -12.35
CA SER A 43 5.52 -2.77 -11.03
C SER A 43 4.61 -3.78 -10.36
N SER A 44 5.06 -5.03 -10.25
CA SER A 44 4.41 -6.00 -9.38
C SER A 44 4.19 -5.23 -8.09
N PRO A 45 2.95 -5.07 -7.59
CA PRO A 45 2.71 -4.30 -6.38
C PRO A 45 3.69 -4.85 -5.38
N GLU A 46 4.71 -4.05 -5.05
CA GLU A 46 5.91 -4.53 -4.40
C GLU A 46 5.39 -5.22 -3.14
N ALA A 47 5.47 -6.55 -3.11
CA ALA A 47 4.85 -7.30 -2.03
C ALA A 47 5.41 -6.66 -0.77
N PRO A 48 4.58 -6.08 0.12
CA PRO A 48 5.08 -5.27 1.20
C PRO A 48 6.12 -6.10 1.91
N GLY A 49 7.39 -5.65 1.81
CA GLY A 49 8.50 -6.35 2.41
C GLY A 49 8.17 -6.55 3.89
N PRO A 50 8.69 -7.62 4.54
CA PRO A 50 8.45 -7.81 5.96
C PRO A 50 8.73 -6.51 6.70
N PHE A 51 7.72 -5.98 7.41
CA PHE A 51 7.85 -4.74 8.15
C PHE A 51 9.04 -4.85 9.10
N SER A 52 10.08 -4.05 8.87
CA SER A 52 11.26 -4.00 9.71
C SER A 52 11.25 -2.69 10.48
N THR A 53 10.97 -2.77 11.78
CA THR A 53 11.12 -1.64 12.69
C THR A 53 12.56 -1.54 13.14
N ARG A 54 13.15 -0.33 13.14
CA ARG A 54 14.48 -0.10 13.71
C ARG A 54 14.44 -0.46 15.20
N SER A 55 15.29 -1.38 15.63
CA SER A 55 15.53 -1.62 17.06
C SER A 55 16.10 -0.36 17.69
N VAL A 56 15.42 0.18 18.69
CA VAL A 56 15.87 1.32 19.49
C VAL A 56 16.06 0.86 20.93
N SER A 57 17.09 1.36 21.59
CA SER A 57 17.28 1.12 23.02
C SER A 57 16.40 2.09 23.80
N LEU A 58 15.36 1.57 24.47
CA LEU A 58 14.45 2.36 25.32
C LEU A 58 14.98 2.53 26.75
N GLY A 59 16.16 1.98 27.07
CA GLY A 59 16.71 1.96 28.42
C GLY A 59 16.15 0.80 29.26
N ARG A 60 16.24 0.92 30.59
CA ARG A 60 15.69 -0.08 31.52
C ARG A 60 14.22 0.21 31.83
N CYS A 61 13.43 -0.82 32.08
CA CYS A 61 12.10 -0.64 32.65
C CYS A 61 12.23 0.08 34.00
N LEU A 62 11.40 1.09 34.22
CA LEU A 62 11.33 1.80 35.51
C LEU A 62 10.32 1.16 36.47
N LEU A 63 9.52 0.22 35.98
CA LEU A 63 8.58 -0.57 36.76
C LEU A 63 9.27 -1.85 37.23
N ASP A 64 9.02 -2.22 38.48
CA ASP A 64 9.47 -3.51 39.02
C ASP A 64 8.63 -4.68 38.46
N ASP A 65 7.35 -4.44 38.17
CA ASP A 65 6.44 -5.38 37.50
C ASP A 65 5.59 -4.70 36.42
N VAL A 66 5.76 -5.15 35.17
CA VAL A 66 4.99 -4.65 34.02
C VAL A 66 3.51 -5.06 34.02
N ALA A 67 3.13 -6.03 34.85
CA ALA A 67 1.74 -6.42 35.04
C ALA A 67 1.02 -5.57 36.12
N ASN A 68 1.77 -4.76 36.88
CA ASN A 68 1.21 -3.89 37.90
C ASN A 68 0.64 -2.61 37.28
N VAL A 69 -0.63 -2.68 36.90
CA VAL A 69 -1.36 -1.57 36.28
C VAL A 69 -1.43 -0.34 37.19
N GLU A 70 -1.48 -0.52 38.51
CA GLU A 70 -1.57 0.58 39.48
C GLU A 70 -0.30 1.42 39.48
N GLU A 71 0.87 0.77 39.56
CA GLU A 71 2.18 1.42 39.50
C GLU A 71 2.43 2.13 38.15
N ALA A 72 2.01 1.51 37.04
CA ALA A 72 2.10 2.12 35.72
C ALA A 72 1.25 3.39 35.60
N LEU A 73 0.06 3.40 36.23
CA LEU A 73 -0.82 4.56 36.25
C LEU A 73 -0.28 5.67 37.16
N ASP A 74 0.26 5.34 38.34
CA ASP A 74 0.85 6.32 39.25
C ASP A 74 2.06 7.05 38.63
N LEU A 75 2.90 6.34 37.87
CA LEU A 75 4.01 6.95 37.13
C LEU A 75 3.55 7.82 35.95
N GLY A 76 2.49 7.42 35.25
CA GLY A 76 1.99 8.12 34.05
C GLY A 76 1.16 9.36 34.38
N GLU A 77 0.41 9.33 35.47
CA GLU A 77 -0.56 10.37 35.86
C GLU A 77 -0.05 11.25 37.03
N GLY A 78 0.98 10.80 37.76
CA GLY A 78 1.58 11.47 38.92
C GLY A 78 1.01 10.98 40.26
N GLU A 79 1.84 11.01 41.32
CA GLU A 79 1.47 10.62 42.69
C GLU A 79 0.41 11.59 43.26
N GLY A 80 -0.86 11.32 42.96
CA GLY A 80 -1.94 12.24 43.30
C GLY A 80 -3.34 11.76 42.91
N ARG A 81 -3.55 10.46 42.73
CA ARG A 81 -4.89 9.91 42.47
C ARG A 81 -5.74 10.02 43.74
N ARG A 82 -6.61 11.03 43.79
CA ARG A 82 -7.78 11.08 44.66
C ARG A 82 -9.02 11.35 43.82
#